data_AF-A0A5K1F381-F1
#
_entry.id   AF-A0A5K1F381-F1
#
_cell.length_a   1.000
_cell.length_b   1.000
_cell.length_c   1.000
_cell.angle_alpha   90.00
_cell.angle_beta   90.00
_cell.angle_gamma   90.00
#
_symmetry.space_group_name_H-M   'P 1'
#
loop_
_entity.id
_entity.type
_entity.pdbx_description
1 polymer ?
#
loop_
_entity_poly.entity_id
_entity_poly.type
_entity_poly.pdbx_seq_one_letter_code
_entity_poly.pdbx_strand_id
1 'polypeptide(L)'
;VSTMPDQALQAFLDHGEVSRTIDSNVGEAQSVYTNLEKLGIDWNDVGFQLEVEGVNSFMKSFDSLLDSLQDKANSLKLVSS
;
A
#
# COMPACT_ATOMS: atom_id res chain seq x y z
N VAL A 1 -13.05 5.10 6.69
CA VAL A 1 -13.34 4.02 5.70
C VAL A 1 -12.07 3.19 5.57
N SER A 2 -12.19 1.87 5.43
CA SER A 2 -11.07 0.97 5.13
C SER A 2 -11.32 0.31 3.76
N THR A 3 -10.37 0.43 2.84
CA THR A 3 -10.40 -0.24 1.54
C THR A 3 -9.59 -1.52 1.65
N MET A 4 -10.23 -2.68 1.42
CA MET A 4 -9.62 -3.99 1.63
C MET A 4 -9.59 -4.79 0.32
N PRO A 5 -8.49 -5.48 0.00
CA PRO A 5 -8.48 -6.50 -1.04
C PRO A 5 -9.43 -7.66 -0.68
N ASP A 6 -9.94 -8.37 -1.69
CA ASP A 6 -10.90 -9.47 -1.49
C ASP A 6 -10.43 -10.50 -0.46
N GLN A 7 -9.15 -10.89 -0.49
CA GLN A 7 -8.61 -11.86 0.46
C GLN A 7 -8.68 -11.36 1.91
N ALA A 8 -8.37 -10.08 2.15
CA ALA A 8 -8.45 -9.49 3.49
C ALA A 8 -9.91 -9.39 3.94
N LEU A 9 -10.84 -9.06 3.02
CA LEU A 9 -12.27 -9.06 3.31
C LEU A 9 -12.78 -10.46 3.66
N GLN A 10 -12.37 -11.50 2.93
CA GLN A 10 -12.76 -12.89 3.24
C GLN A 10 -12.23 -13.33 4.61
N ALA A 11 -10.97 -13.01 4.93
CA ALA A 11 -10.42 -13.30 6.26
C ALA A 11 -11.22 -12.58 7.37
N PHE A 12 -11.58 -11.32 7.13
CA PHE A 12 -12.42 -10.56 8.07
C PHE A 12 -13.84 -11.15 8.22
N LEU A 13 -14.43 -11.68 7.15
CA LEU A 13 -15.76 -12.33 7.22
C LEU A 13 -15.72 -13.67 7.97
N ASP A 14 -14.63 -14.42 7.87
CA ASP A 14 -14.45 -15.71 8.55
C ASP A 14 -14.19 -15.55 10.06
N HIS A 15 -13.32 -14.63 10.44
CA HIS A 15 -12.85 -14.50 11.83
C HIS A 15 -12.54 -13.07 12.29
N GLY A 16 -13.06 -12.05 11.63
CA GLY A 16 -12.94 -10.66 12.06
C GLY A 16 -13.83 -10.33 13.26
N GLU A 17 -13.37 -9.42 14.12
CA GLU A 17 -14.17 -8.89 15.23
C GLU A 17 -14.53 -7.43 14.97
N VAL A 18 -15.79 -7.07 15.20
CA VAL A 18 -16.27 -5.69 15.07
C VAL A 18 -16.25 -5.01 16.43
N SER A 19 -15.33 -4.07 16.61
CA SER A 19 -15.26 -3.23 17.79
C SER A 19 -14.72 -1.83 17.44
N ARG A 20 -15.00 -0.84 18.30
CA ARG A 20 -14.46 0.52 18.12
C ARG A 20 -13.04 0.56 18.68
N THR A 21 -12.06 0.37 17.79
CA THR A 21 -10.64 0.31 18.18
C THR A 21 -9.84 1.56 17.81
N ILE A 22 -10.38 2.43 16.95
CA ILE A 22 -9.64 3.58 16.39
C ILE A 22 -9.09 4.55 17.43
N ASP A 23 -9.81 4.72 18.54
CA ASP A 23 -9.48 5.59 19.67
C ASP A 23 -9.21 4.79 20.95
N SER A 24 -9.13 3.46 20.84
CA SER A 24 -8.70 2.59 21.93
C SER A 24 -7.17 2.62 22.08
N ASN A 25 -6.66 2.46 23.31
CA ASN A 25 -5.25 2.23 23.62
C ASN A 25 -4.24 3.23 23.01
N VAL A 26 -4.64 4.49 22.79
CA VAL A 26 -3.78 5.53 22.19
C VAL A 26 -2.46 5.72 22.97
N GLY A 27 -2.48 5.60 24.29
CA GLY A 27 -1.27 5.68 25.12
C GLY A 27 -0.27 4.54 24.86
N GLU A 28 -0.76 3.33 24.60
CA GLU A 28 0.07 2.20 24.20
C GLU A 28 0.67 2.44 22.81
N ALA A 29 -0.15 2.91 21.86
CA ALA A 29 0.34 3.29 20.53
C ALA A 29 1.50 4.29 20.62
N GLN A 30 1.36 5.36 21.42
CA GLN A 30 2.44 6.35 21.63
C GLN A 30 3.71 5.74 22.24
N SER A 31 3.56 4.75 23.13
CA SER A 31 4.69 4.04 23.73
C SER A 31 5.47 3.25 22.66
N VAL A 32 4.79 2.65 21.68
CA VAL A 32 5.44 1.97 20.55
C VAL A 32 6.31 2.95 19.76
N TYR A 33 5.80 4.13 19.41
CA TYR A 33 6.59 5.18 18.73
C TYR A 33 7.84 5.56 19.50
N THR A 34 7.69 5.83 20.80
CA THR A 34 8.79 6.23 21.69
C THR A 34 9.85 5.13 21.83
N ASN A 35 9.43 3.87 21.87
CA ASN A 35 10.36 2.75 22.01
C ASN A 35 11.15 2.49 20.72
N LEU A 36 10.55 2.72 19.55
CA LEU A 36 11.26 2.65 18.28
C LEU A 36 12.31 3.78 18.17
N GLU A 37 11.99 4.99 18.61
CA GLU A 37 12.97 6.09 18.68
C GLU A 37 14.15 5.78 19.62
N LYS A 38 13.90 5.15 20.77
CA LYS A 38 14.98 4.71 21.69
C LYS A 38 15.91 3.67 21.07
N LEU A 39 15.43 2.92 20.07
CA LEU A 39 16.24 1.99 19.29
C LEU A 39 16.99 2.68 18.13
N GLY A 40 16.84 4.01 18.00
CA GLY A 40 17.49 4.80 16.96
C GLY A 40 16.72 4.86 15.65
N ILE A 41 15.45 4.46 15.62
CA ILE A 41 14.60 4.54 14.42
C ILE A 41 13.97 5.94 14.36
N ASP A 42 14.29 6.69 13.31
CA ASP A 42 13.67 7.99 13.04
C ASP A 42 12.41 7.82 12.19
N TRP A 43 11.26 8.16 12.77
CA TRP A 43 9.97 8.08 12.09
C TRP A 43 9.84 9.00 10.87
N ASN A 44 10.54 10.14 10.87
CA ASN A 44 10.52 11.04 9.73
C ASN A 44 11.26 10.44 8.55
N ASP A 45 12.40 9.80 8.80
CA ASP A 45 13.19 9.12 7.77
C ASP A 45 12.42 7.93 7.19
N VAL A 46 11.80 7.11 8.05
CA VAL A 46 10.93 6.00 7.62
C VAL A 46 9.78 6.51 6.75
N GLY A 47 9.11 7.60 7.18
CA GLY A 47 8.02 8.21 6.42
C GLY A 47 8.48 8.70 5.05
N PHE A 48 9.60 9.42 5.00
CA PHE A 48 10.19 9.91 3.76
C PHE A 48 10.56 8.77 2.81
N GLN A 49 11.21 7.72 3.32
CA GLN A 49 11.56 6.55 2.53
C GLN A 49 10.33 5.88 1.91
N LEU A 50 9.29 5.62 2.73
CA LEU A 50 8.06 4.98 2.25
C LEU A 50 7.31 5.83 1.22
N GLU A 51 7.32 7.16 1.36
CA GLU A 51 6.73 8.08 0.37
C GLU A 51 7.46 7.97 -0.98
N VAL A 52 8.79 8.04 -0.97
CA VAL A 52 9.62 7.92 -2.18
C VAL A 52 9.40 6.56 -2.85
N GLU A 53 9.40 5.48 -2.07
CA GLU A 53 9.14 4.13 -2.58
C GLU A 53 7.73 3.98 -3.16
N GLY A 54 6.74 4.58 -2.51
CA GLY A 54 5.37 4.64 -2.98
C GLY A 54 5.26 5.31 -4.34
N VAL A 55 5.74 6.56 -4.47
CA VAL A 55 5.71 7.30 -5.74
C VAL A 55 6.42 6.53 -6.86
N ASN A 56 7.60 5.98 -6.59
CA ASN A 56 8.33 5.18 -7.56
C ASN A 56 7.56 3.94 -8.01
N SER A 57 6.85 3.28 -7.10
CA SER A 57 6.04 2.09 -7.42
C SER A 57 4.83 2.43 -8.28
N PHE A 58 4.19 3.58 -8.01
CA PHE A 58 3.11 4.10 -8.85
C PHE A 58 3.60 4.46 -10.26
N MET A 59 4.74 5.15 -10.38
CA MET A 59 5.35 5.48 -11.68
C MET A 59 5.64 4.21 -12.51
N LYS A 60 6.31 3.22 -11.91
CA LYS A 60 6.61 1.94 -12.57
C LYS A 60 5.35 1.21 -13.04
N SER A 61 4.29 1.22 -12.22
CA SER A 61 3.02 0.60 -12.59
C SER A 61 2.35 1.30 -13.76
N PHE A 62 2.49 2.63 -13.84
CA PHE A 62 1.98 3.43 -14.95
C PHE A 62 2.77 3.19 -16.24
N ASP A 63 4.11 3.16 -16.18
CA ASP A 63 4.94 2.85 -17.34
C ASP A 63 4.61 1.46 -17.90
N SER A 64 4.48 0.45 -17.02
CA SER A 64 4.07 -0.91 -17.39
C SER A 64 2.70 -0.97 -18.07
N LEU A 65 1.76 -0.12 -17.64
CA LEU A 65 0.45 0.02 -18.28
C LEU A 65 0.60 0.59 -19.70
N LEU A 66 1.42 1.63 -19.89
CA LEU A 66 1.66 2.22 -21.20
C LEU A 66 2.32 1.23 -22.17
N ASP A 67 3.31 0.48 -21.70
CA ASP A 67 3.97 -0.58 -22.48
C ASP A 67 2.97 -1.66 -22.90
N SER A 68 2.13 -2.12 -21.97
CA SER A 68 1.08 -3.11 -22.25
C SER A 68 0.08 -2.62 -23.31
N LEU A 69 -0.28 -1.33 -23.28
CA LEU A 69 -1.15 -0.72 -24.28
C LEU A 69 -0.46 -0.61 -25.64
N GLN A 70 0.82 -0.27 -25.66
CA GLN A 70 1.62 -0.15 -26.88
C GLN A 70 1.79 -1.52 -27.56
N ASP A 71 2.07 -2.57 -26.78
CA ASP A 71 2.14 -3.95 -27.26
C ASP A 71 0.80 -4.40 -27.85
N LYS A 72 -0.30 -4.10 -27.16
CA LYS A 72 -1.63 -4.40 -27.67
C LYS A 72 -1.91 -3.68 -28.99
N ALA A 73 -1.57 -2.39 -29.09
CA ALA A 73 -1.77 -1.62 -30.32
C ALA A 73 -0.94 -2.17 -31.50
N ASN A 74 0.30 -2.57 -31.26
CA ASN A 74 1.17 -3.16 -32.27
C ASN A 74 0.63 -4.51 -32.77
N SER A 75 0.16 -5.36 -31.86
CA SER A 75 -0.44 -6.66 -32.20
C SER A 75 -1.65 -6.52 -33.13
N LEU A 76 -2.48 -5.50 -32.92
CA LEU A 76 -3.67 -5.27 -33.74
C LEU A 76 -3.31 -4.78 -35.15
N LYS A 77 -2.28 -3.93 -35.29
CA LYS A 77 -1.81 -3.46 -36.61
C LYS A 77 -1.25 -4.59 -37.48
N LEU A 78 -0.57 -5.55 -36.87
CA LEU A 78 0.00 -6.71 -37.56
C LEU A 78 -1.07 -7.68 -38.08
N VAL A 79 -2.21 -7.80 -37.40
CA VAL A 79 -3.32 -8.69 -37.81
C VAL A 79 -4.20 -8.05 -38.88
N SER A 80 -4.21 -6.72 -38.99
CA SER A 80 -4.97 -5.97 -39.99
C SER A 80 -4.22 -5.70 -41.31
N SER A 81 -2.96 -6.12 -41.42
CA SER A 81 -2.10 -5.97 -42.60
C SER A 81 -1.94 -7.31 -43.31
#